data_AF-A0A920F724-F1
#
_entry.id   AF-A0A920F724-F1
#
_cell.length_a   1.000
_cell.length_b   1.000
_cell.length_c   1.000
_cell.angle_alpha   90.00
_cell.angle_beta   90.00
_cell.angle_gamma   90.00
#
_symmetry.space_group_name_H-M   'P 1'
#
loop_
_entity.id
_entity.type
_entity.pdbx_description
1 polymer ?
#
loop_
_entity_poly.entity_id
_entity_poly.type
_entity_poly.pdbx_seq_one_letter_code
_entity_poly.pdbx_strand_id
1 'polypeptide(L)'
;MADKTTGLFLSNYIVMALFHRERTGEGQKLHVPMYESFASFVVNEHLQGQTFVPPTGPTGYSRLLTTNRRPYQTKDGYISVVPYTQKHWKNFFEVAGSPH
;
A
#
# COMPACT_ATOMS: atom_id res chain seq x y z
N MET A 1 0.62 -12.18 1.26
CA MET A 1 -0.06 -10.88 1.50
C MET A 1 -1.55 -11.10 1.67
N ALA A 2 -2.23 -11.77 0.74
CA ALA A 2 -3.64 -12.12 0.84
C ALA A 2 -4.08 -12.64 2.22
N ASP A 3 -3.51 -13.74 2.72
CA ASP A 3 -3.90 -14.32 4.02
C ASP A 3 -3.81 -13.32 5.19
N LYS A 4 -2.75 -12.52 5.23
CA LYS A 4 -2.52 -11.53 6.29
C LYS A 4 -3.53 -10.39 6.20
N THR A 5 -3.79 -9.90 4.99
CA THR A 5 -4.81 -8.86 4.74
C THR A 5 -6.19 -9.39 5.11
N THR A 6 -6.58 -10.56 4.62
CA THR A 6 -7.88 -11.18 4.94
C THR A 6 -8.02 -11.47 6.43
N GLY A 7 -6.94 -11.90 7.10
CA GLY A 7 -6.90 -12.08 8.55
C GLY A 7 -7.17 -10.78 9.32
N LEU A 8 -6.60 -9.65 8.88
CA LEU A 8 -6.86 -8.34 9.47
C LEU A 8 -8.32 -7.87 9.26
N PHE A 9 -8.88 -8.12 8.07
CA PHE A 9 -10.30 -7.85 7.82
C PHE A 9 -11.18 -8.71 8.74
N LEU A 10 -10.87 -10.01 8.84
CA LEU A 10 -11.60 -10.94 9.71
C LEU A 10 -11.55 -10.50 11.18
N SER A 11 -10.38 -10.08 11.69
CA SER A 11 -10.29 -9.61 13.08
C SER A 11 -11.18 -8.41 13.35
N ASN A 12 -11.21 -7.44 12.42
CA ASN A 12 -12.09 -6.27 12.54
C ASN A 12 -13.57 -6.67 12.49
N TYR A 13 -13.93 -7.61 11.61
CA TYR A 13 -15.31 -8.08 11.48
C TYR A 13 -15.77 -8.82 12.73
N ILE A 14 -14.89 -9.62 13.36
CA ILE A 14 -15.19 -10.31 14.63
C ILE A 14 -15.43 -9.28 15.74
N VAL A 15 -14.58 -8.27 15.88
CA VAL A 15 -14.77 -7.22 16.92
C VAL A 15 -16.09 -6.50 16.72
N MET A 16 -16.45 -6.16 15.48
CA MET A 16 -17.74 -5.52 15.18
C MET A 16 -18.94 -6.45 15.40
N ALA A 17 -18.83 -7.74 15.09
CA ALA A 17 -19.88 -8.72 15.36
C ALA A 17 -20.09 -8.94 16.86
N LEU A 18 -19.02 -8.94 17.65
CA LEU A 18 -19.11 -8.98 19.11
C LEU A 18 -19.77 -7.72 19.66
N PHE A 19 -19.43 -6.54 19.14
CA PHE A 19 -20.08 -5.28 19.50
C PHE A 19 -21.58 -5.27 19.14
N HIS A 20 -21.94 -5.79 17.96
CA HIS A 20 -23.34 -5.98 17.57
C HIS A 20 -24.06 -6.87 18.59
N ARG A 21 -23.49 -8.04 18.89
CA ARG A 21 -24.05 -9.00 19.86
C ARG A 21 -24.22 -8.39 21.23
N GLU A 22 -23.30 -7.55 21.69
CA GLU A 22 -23.41 -6.86 22.98
C GLU A 22 -24.63 -5.92 23.03
N ARG A 23 -24.96 -5.27 21.91
CA ARG A 23 -26.07 -4.32 21.84
C ARG A 23 -27.43 -4.97 21.60
N THR A 24 -27.46 -6.10 20.91
CA THR A 24 -28.71 -6.72 20.42
C THR A 24 -29.01 -8.08 21.05
N GLY A 25 -28.01 -8.74 21.63
CA GLY A 25 -28.08 -10.14 22.06
C GLY A 25 -27.87 -11.15 20.93
N GLU A 26 -27.74 -10.71 19.68
CA GLU A 26 -27.71 -11.59 18.50
C GLU A 26 -26.32 -11.69 17.86
N GLY A 27 -25.87 -12.93 17.60
CA GLY A 27 -24.65 -13.19 16.85
C GLY A 27 -24.83 -13.00 15.34
N GLN A 28 -23.72 -13.04 14.59
CA GLN A 28 -23.72 -12.91 13.14
C GLN A 28 -22.84 -13.97 12.48
N LYS A 29 -23.27 -14.48 11.31
CA LYS A 29 -22.42 -15.28 10.43
C LYS A 29 -21.59 -14.34 9.57
N LEU A 30 -20.27 -14.41 9.72
CA LEU A 30 -19.34 -13.59 8.95
C LEU A 30 -18.89 -14.33 7.69
N HIS A 31 -18.98 -13.65 6.54
CA HIS A 31 -18.36 -14.09 5.29
C HIS A 31 -17.29 -13.07 4.93
N VAL A 32 -16.03 -13.49 4.92
CA VAL A 32 -14.87 -12.63 4.62
C VAL A 32 -14.11 -13.24 3.44
N PRO A 33 -14.52 -12.94 2.20
CA PRO A 33 -13.88 -13.48 1.02
C PRO A 33 -12.42 -12.99 0.90
N MET A 34 -11.50 -13.92 0.61
CA MET A 34 -10.08 -13.59 0.49
C MET A 34 -9.82 -12.67 -0.71
N TYR A 35 -10.49 -12.92 -1.84
CA TYR A 35 -10.30 -12.16 -3.07
C TYR A 35 -10.70 -10.69 -2.89
N GLU A 36 -11.91 -10.43 -2.41
CA GLU A 36 -12.45 -9.09 -2.21
C GLU A 36 -11.63 -8.33 -1.17
N SER A 37 -11.27 -8.97 -0.06
CA SER A 37 -10.43 -8.35 0.98
C SER A 37 -9.08 -7.91 0.42
N PHE A 38 -8.44 -8.76 -0.39
CA PHE A 38 -7.16 -8.44 -1.00
C PHE A 38 -7.28 -7.42 -2.14
N ALA A 39 -8.32 -7.53 -2.97
CA ALA A 39 -8.60 -6.58 -4.05
C ALA A 39 -8.85 -5.18 -3.50
N SER A 40 -9.68 -5.03 -2.45
CA SER A 40 -9.92 -3.74 -1.79
C SER A 40 -8.64 -3.13 -1.23
N PHE A 41 -7.72 -3.95 -0.71
CA PHE A 41 -6.42 -3.49 -0.22
C PHE A 41 -5.49 -3.01 -1.35
N VAL A 42 -5.38 -3.78 -2.44
CA VAL A 42 -4.43 -3.48 -3.54
C VAL A 42 -4.93 -2.37 -4.46
N VAL A 43 -6.21 -2.44 -4.86
CA VAL A 43 -6.81 -1.53 -5.85
C VAL A 43 -6.86 -0.10 -5.31
N ASN A 44 -7.01 0.09 -4.00
CA ASN A 44 -7.02 1.41 -3.39
C ASN A 44 -5.80 2.26 -3.78
N GLU A 45 -4.60 1.66 -3.81
CA GLU A 45 -3.37 2.35 -4.21
C GLU A 45 -3.17 2.39 -5.74
N HIS A 46 -3.73 1.42 -6.46
CA HIS A 46 -3.39 1.16 -7.87
C HIS A 46 -4.48 1.55 -8.88
N LEU A 47 -5.65 2.04 -8.46
CA LEU A 47 -6.69 2.45 -9.40
C LEU A 47 -6.29 3.69 -10.22
N GLN A 48 -5.69 4.69 -9.55
CA GLN A 48 -5.00 5.84 -10.16
C GLN A 48 -5.83 6.54 -11.25
N GLY A 49 -5.39 6.55 -12.50
CA GLY A 49 -6.09 7.24 -13.58
C GLY A 49 -7.48 6.67 -13.88
N GLN A 50 -7.77 5.43 -13.45
CA GLN A 50 -9.08 4.80 -13.56
C GLN A 50 -10.02 5.15 -12.40
N THR A 51 -9.58 5.95 -11.42
CA THR A 51 -10.45 6.42 -10.32
C THR A 51 -11.50 7.42 -10.81
N PHE A 52 -11.22 8.16 -11.89
CA PHE A 52 -12.07 9.24 -12.39
C PHE A 52 -12.98 8.77 -13.54
N VAL A 53 -14.10 9.49 -13.72
CA VAL A 53 -15.01 9.33 -14.87
C VAL A 53 -15.18 10.69 -15.56
N PRO A 54 -14.69 10.87 -16.80
CA PRO A 54 -13.94 9.90 -17.61
C PRO A 54 -12.54 9.62 -17.01
N PRO A 55 -11.94 8.45 -17.30
CA PRO A 55 -10.60 8.11 -16.81
C PRO A 55 -9.55 9.14 -17.25
N THR A 56 -8.66 9.52 -16.33
CA THR A 56 -7.58 10.50 -16.59
C THR A 56 -6.24 9.83 -16.91
N GLY A 57 -6.17 8.50 -16.85
CA GLY A 57 -4.95 7.73 -17.15
C GLY A 57 -5.08 6.23 -16.88
N PRO A 58 -3.97 5.46 -16.98
CA PRO A 58 -3.95 4.03 -16.70
C PRO A 58 -4.02 3.72 -15.20
N THR A 59 -4.18 2.43 -14.88
CA THR A 59 -3.96 1.91 -13.52
C THR A 59 -2.46 1.88 -13.18
N GLY A 60 -2.17 1.75 -11.89
CA GLY A 60 -0.84 1.55 -11.34
C GLY A 60 -0.21 2.82 -10.79
N TYR A 61 0.29 2.76 -9.55
CA TYR A 61 0.90 3.92 -8.92
C TYR A 61 2.27 4.19 -9.55
N SER A 62 2.37 5.20 -10.40
CA SER A 62 3.56 5.48 -11.23
C SER A 62 4.83 5.67 -10.40
N ARG A 63 4.70 6.22 -9.19
CA ARG A 63 5.83 6.34 -8.26
C ARG A 63 6.33 4.99 -7.77
N LEU A 64 5.49 3.96 -7.67
CA LEU A 64 5.88 2.60 -7.28
C LEU A 64 6.42 1.79 -8.45
N LEU A 65 5.83 1.98 -9.64
CA LEU A 65 6.07 1.14 -10.80
C LEU A 65 7.23 1.60 -11.70
N THR A 66 7.88 2.72 -11.39
CA THR A 66 9.07 3.16 -12.13
C THR A 66 10.22 2.17 -11.96
N THR A 67 10.94 1.87 -13.05
CA THR A 67 12.14 1.01 -13.04
C THR A 67 13.23 1.51 -12.09
N ASN A 68 13.23 2.80 -11.78
CA ASN A 68 14.18 3.40 -10.85
C ASN A 68 13.82 3.14 -9.37
N ARG A 69 12.61 2.66 -9.05
CA ARG A 69 12.25 2.29 -7.68
C ARG A 69 12.71 0.88 -7.36
N ARG A 70 14.02 0.74 -7.19
CA ARG A 70 14.68 -0.53 -6.87
C ARG A 70 15.83 -0.29 -5.89
N PRO A 71 16.30 -1.33 -5.19
CA PRO A 71 17.56 -1.26 -4.48
C PRO A 71 18.72 -0.94 -5.45
N TYR A 72 19.64 -0.08 -5.02
CA TYR A 72 20.85 0.31 -5.73
C TYR A 72 22.07 -0.39 -5.16
N GLN A 73 22.93 -0.91 -6.02
CA GLN A 73 24.11 -1.66 -5.62
C GLN A 73 25.16 -0.75 -4.97
N THR A 74 25.77 -1.22 -3.87
CA THR A 74 26.93 -0.62 -3.21
C THR A 74 28.16 -1.53 -3.36
N LYS A 75 29.28 -1.16 -2.72
CA LYS A 75 30.50 -1.97 -2.73
C LYS A 75 30.33 -3.33 -2.03
N ASP A 76 29.40 -3.42 -1.09
CA ASP A 76 29.24 -4.53 -0.14
C ASP A 76 27.78 -4.99 0.03
N GLY A 77 26.85 -4.51 -0.80
CA GLY A 77 25.44 -4.85 -0.70
C GLY A 77 24.53 -3.97 -1.58
N TYR A 78 23.34 -3.69 -1.06
CA TYR A 78 22.36 -2.83 -1.72
C TYR A 78 21.74 -1.86 -0.72
N ILE A 79 21.42 -0.67 -1.20
CA ILE A 79 20.66 0.34 -0.45
C ILE A 79 19.41 0.75 -1.22
N SER A 80 18.30 0.96 -0.49
CA SER A 80 17.09 1.56 -1.06
C SER A 80 17.07 3.04 -0.70
N VAL A 81 17.19 3.91 -1.71
CA VAL A 81 17.19 5.36 -1.51
C VAL A 81 15.92 5.93 -2.13
N VAL A 82 15.17 6.73 -1.37
CA VAL A 82 13.93 7.36 -1.85
C VAL A 82 13.89 8.85 -1.46
N PRO A 83 14.67 9.71 -2.13
CA PRO A 83 14.61 11.15 -1.88
C PRO A 83 13.32 11.71 -2.49
N TYR A 84 12.49 12.33 -1.66
CA TYR A 84 11.15 12.80 -2.05
C TYR A 84 11.06 14.30 -2.33
N THR A 85 11.94 15.11 -1.73
CA THR A 85 11.90 16.58 -1.85
C THR A 85 13.20 17.11 -2.43
N GLN A 86 13.18 18.35 -2.95
CA GLN A 86 14.40 19.01 -3.42
C GLN A 86 15.49 19.04 -2.34
N LYS A 87 15.12 19.27 -1.07
CA LYS A 87 16.05 19.24 0.05
C LYS A 87 16.68 17.85 0.24
N HIS A 88 15.88 16.79 0.12
CA HIS A 88 16.40 15.42 0.23
C HIS A 88 17.40 15.12 -0.89
N TRP A 89 17.11 15.55 -2.13
CA TRP A 89 18.02 15.38 -3.25
C TRP A 89 19.33 16.14 -3.07
N LYS A 90 19.28 17.42 -2.66
CA LYS A 90 20.49 18.22 -2.37
C LYS A 90 21.38 17.54 -1.33
N ASN A 91 20.80 17.17 -0.18
CA ASN A 91 21.54 16.51 0.89
C ASN A 91 22.11 15.15 0.44
N PHE A 92 21.36 14.38 -0.36
CA PHE A 92 21.83 13.10 -0.88
C PHE A 92 23.05 13.27 -1.78
N PHE A 93 23.00 14.21 -2.72
CA PHE A 93 24.11 14.49 -3.64
C PHE A 93 25.35 15.04 -2.92
N GLU A 94 25.15 15.85 -1.89
CA GLU A 94 26.23 16.34 -1.02
C GLU A 94 26.93 15.17 -0.30
N VAL A 95 26.18 14.28 0.35
CA VAL A 95 26.73 13.10 1.03
C VAL A 95 27.37 12.10 0.06
N ALA A 96 26.80 11.96 -1.15
CA ALA A 96 27.34 11.11 -2.20
C ALA A 96 28.63 11.66 -2.86
N GLY A 97 29.09 12.86 -2.46
CA GLY A 97 30.28 13.49 -3.02
C GLY A 97 30.09 13.93 -4.48
N SER A 98 28.84 14.14 -4.91
CA SER A 98 28.48 14.63 -6.26
C SER A 98 27.56 15.85 -6.17
N PRO A 99 28.00 16.97 -5.57
CA PRO A 99 27.18 18.15 -5.40
C PRO A 99 26.83 18.77 -6.77
N HIS A 100 25.53 18.95 -7.03
CA HIS A 100 24.95 19.63 -8.18
C HIS A 100 23.94 20.68 -7.72
#